data_AF-A0A528HSH3-F1
#
_entry.id   AF-A0A528HSH3-F1
#
_cell.length_a   1.000
_cell.length_b   1.000
_cell.length_c   1.000
_cell.angle_alpha   90.00
_cell.angle_beta   90.00
_cell.angle_gamma   90.00
#
_symmetry.space_group_name_H-M   'P 1'
#
loop_
_entity.id
_entity.type
_entity.pdbx_description
1 polymer ?
#
loop_
_entity_poly.entity_id
_entity_poly.type
_entity_poly.pdbx_seq_one_letter_code
_entity_poly.pdbx_strand_id
1 'polypeptide(L)' 'MSVAVETKALTLPDIVARKGKDRIVCLTAYTTPVAQLVDRHCDVVLVGDSVGMVLH' A
#
# COMPACT_ATOMS: atom_id res chain seq x y z
N MET A 1 22.20 19.24 -7.37
CA MET A 1 21.74 18.14 -8.22
C MET A 1 20.63 17.42 -7.48
N SER A 2 19.36 17.63 -7.86
CA SER A 2 18.22 16.97 -7.21
C SER A 2 17.99 15.62 -7.89
N VAL A 3 18.17 14.52 -7.17
CA VAL A 3 17.87 13.18 -7.69
C VAL A 3 16.37 12.97 -7.52
N ALA A 4 15.63 12.91 -8.63
CA ALA A 4 14.26 12.43 -8.59
C ALA A 4 14.31 10.93 -8.26
N VAL A 5 13.84 10.56 -7.06
CA VAL A 5 13.67 9.15 -6.70
C VAL A 5 12.42 8.69 -7.43
N GLU A 6 12.61 7.93 -8.51
CA GLU A 6 11.51 7.25 -9.18
C GLU A 6 11.08 6.06 -8.31
N THR A 7 10.11 6.29 -7.43
CA THR A 7 9.47 5.21 -6.69
C THR A 7 8.59 4.42 -7.65
N LYS A 8 9.10 3.28 -8.12
CA LYS A 8 8.31 2.37 -8.96
C LYS A 8 7.14 1.83 -8.13
N ALA A 9 5.93 2.28 -8.46
CA ALA A 9 4.71 1.73 -7.87
C ALA A 9 4.56 0.24 -8.24
N LEU A 10 4.11 -0.57 -7.28
CA LEU A 10 3.79 -1.96 -7.51
C LEU A 10 2.55 -2.07 -8.40
N THR A 11 2.65 -2.89 -9.45
CA THR A 11 1.53 -3.13 -10.36
C THR A 11 0.84 -4.45 -10.08
N LEU A 12 -0.38 -4.64 -10.60
CA LEU A 12 -1.12 -5.89 -10.45
C LEU A 12 -0.35 -7.12 -10.97
N PRO A 13 0.30 -7.09 -12.15
CA PRO A 13 1.17 -8.19 -12.59
C PRO A 13 2.31 -8.50 -11.60
N ASP A 14 2.92 -7.49 -11.00
CA ASP A 14 3.99 -7.68 -10.01
C ASP A 14 3.48 -8.43 -8.77
N ILE A 15 2.28 -8.07 -8.28
CA ILE A 15 1.63 -8.73 -7.14
C ILE A 15 1.31 -10.19 -7.47
N VAL A 16 0.76 -10.46 -8.66
CA VAL A 16 0.44 -11.82 -9.10
C VAL A 16 1.72 -12.67 -9.22
N ALA A 17 2.81 -12.11 -9.74
CA ALA A 17 4.08 -12.81 -9.88
C ALA A 17 4.73 -13.17 -8.53
N ARG A 18 4.49 -12.36 -7.49
CA ARG A 18 4.98 -12.57 -6.12
C ARG A 18 4.16 -13.58 -5.32
N LYS A 19 2.90 -13.79 -5.70
CA LYS A 19 1.97 -14.67 -4.97
C LYS A 19 2.56 -16.08 -4.83
N GLY A 20 2.70 -16.54 -3.58
CA GLY A 20 3.26 -17.85 -3.24
C GLY A 20 4.79 -17.94 -3.20
N LYS A 21 5.50 -16.83 -3.47
CA LYS A 21 6.97 -16.74 -3.40
C LYS A 21 7.40 -15.78 -2.29
N ASP A 22 6.87 -14.57 -2.34
CA ASP A 22 7.19 -13.50 -1.40
C ASP A 22 5.98 -13.15 -0.53
N ARG A 23 6.25 -12.64 0.67
CA ARG A 23 5.18 -12.09 1.54
C ARG A 23 4.69 -10.78 0.95
N ILE A 24 3.37 -10.64 0.85
CA ILE A 24 2.71 -9.43 0.37
C ILE A 24 2.02 -8.77 1.57
N VAL A 25 2.38 -7.53 1.89
CA VAL A 25 1.83 -6.77 3.00
C VAL A 25 0.72 -5.85 2.50
N CYS A 26 -0.50 -6.08 2.98
CA CYS A 26 -1.67 -5.26 2.68
C CYS A 26 -2.15 -4.57 3.95
N LEU A 27 -2.27 -3.24 3.93
CA LEU A 27 -2.78 -2.44 5.05
C LEU A 27 -3.98 -1.62 4.61
N THR A 28 -4.89 -1.34 5.54
CA THR A 28 -5.99 -0.40 5.28
C THR A 28 -5.57 1.02 5.63
N ALA A 29 -5.99 1.99 4.82
CA ALA A 29 -5.83 3.41 5.12
C ALA A 29 -7.06 4.18 4.64
N TYR A 30 -7.54 5.09 5.48
CA TYR A 30 -8.79 5.84 5.22
C TYR A 30 -8.59 7.36 5.20
N THR A 31 -7.39 7.83 5.52
CA THR A 31 -7.03 9.25 5.45
C THR A 31 -5.70 9.41 4.74
N THR A 32 -5.51 10.55 4.08
CA THR A 32 -4.27 10.86 3.35
C THR A 32 -3.01 10.78 4.20
N PRO A 33 -2.97 11.32 5.45
CA PRO A 33 -1.77 11.23 6.28
C PRO A 33 -1.43 9.78 6.67
N VAL A 34 -2.44 8.94 6.92
CA VAL A 34 -2.24 7.52 7.23
C VAL A 34 -1.76 6.77 5.99
N ALA A 35 -2.34 7.03 4.81
CA ALA A 35 -1.90 6.44 3.55
C ALA A 35 -0.42 6.76 3.28
N GLN A 36 0.01 8.01 3.46
CA GLN A 36 1.41 8.43 3.30
C GLN A 36 2.36 7.75 4.31
N LEU A 37 1.89 7.52 5.53
CA LEU A 37 2.67 6.82 6.55
C LEU A 37 2.88 5.35 6.19
N VAL A 38 1.83 4.66 5.74
CA VAL A 38 1.88 3.22 5.45
C VAL A 38 2.48 2.90 4.09
N ASP A 39 2.47 3.83 3.13
CA ASP A 39 2.98 3.64 1.75
C ASP A 39 4.41 3.06 1.69
N ARG A 40 5.26 3.42 2.66
CA ARG A 40 6.64 2.90 2.76
C ARG A 40 6.75 1.49 3.35
N HIS A 41 5.67 0.95 3.87
CA HIS A 41 5.62 -0.28 4.67
C HIS A 41 4.71 -1.36 4.08
N CYS A 42 3.86 -1.03 3.10
CA CYS A 42 2.96 -1.98 2.47
C CYS A 42 3.16 -2.09 0.96
N ASP A 43 2.86 -3.26 0.41
CA ASP A 43 2.80 -3.50 -1.03
C ASP A 43 1.47 -3.00 -1.63
N VAL A 44 0.41 -3.00 -0.82
CA VAL A 44 -0.95 -2.62 -1.21
C VAL A 44 -1.63 -1.85 -0.08
N VAL A 45 -2.26 -0.72 -0.42
CA VAL A 45 -3.20 -0.01 0.45
C VAL A 45 -4.63 -0.33 0.03
N LEU A 46 -5.44 -0.85 0.96
CA LEU A 46 -6.84 -1.18 0.73
C LEU A 46 -7.76 -0.15 1.41
N VAL A 47 -8.56 0.55 0.60
CA VAL A 47 -9.67 1.37 1.11
C VAL A 47 -10.92 0.49 1.16
N GLY A 48 -11.09 -0.22 2.29
CA GLY A 48 -12.25 -1.09 2.53
C GLY A 48 -13.42 -0.36 3.19
N ASP A 49 -14.59 -0.98 3.20
CA ASP A 49 -15.80 -0.56 3.94
C ASP A 49 -15.67 -0.72 5.47
N SER A 50 -14.58 -1.35 5.93
CA SER A 50 -14.22 -1.48 7.35
C SER A 50 -13.98 -0.15 8.09
N VAL A 51 -13.99 0.99 7.39
CA VAL A 51 -14.08 2.35 7.97
C VAL A 51 -15.16 2.43 9.05
N GLY A 52 -16.31 1.79 8.79
CA GLY A 52 -17.48 1.82 9.66
C GLY A 52 -17.27 1.17 11.04
N MET A 53 -16.23 0.35 11.24
CA MET A 53 -15.91 -0.26 12.53
C MET A 53 -14.72 0.40 13.27
N VAL A 54 -14.05 1.37 12.63
CA VAL A 54 -12.82 1.98 13.16
C VAL A 54 -12.97 3.49 13.42
N LEU A 55 -13.91 4.18 12.74
CA LEU A 55 -14.23 5.59 12.99
C LEU A 55 -15.54 5.73 13.78
N HIS A 56 -15.52 5.43 15.07
CA HIS A 56 -16.59 5.79 16.02
C HIS A 56 -16.00 6.50 17.24
#